data_AF-A0A7J2ZIG4-F1
#
_entry.id   AF-A0A7J2ZIG4-F1
#
_cell.length_a   1.000
_cell.length_b   1.000
_cell.length_c   1.000
_cell.angle_alpha   90.00
_cell.angle_beta   90.00
_cell.angle_gamma   90.00
#
_symmetry.space_group_name_H-M   'P 1'
#
loop_
_entity.id
_entity.type
_entity.pdbx_description
1 polymer ?
#
loop_
_entity_poly.entity_id
_entity_poly.type
_entity_poly.pdbx_seq_one_letter_code
_entity_poly.pdbx_strand_id
1 'polypeptide(L)'
;MKHCESCGAWMPDEAMFCSYCGSPLIARPPGQPGQELYRCYYHPDRFAAYKCSICGKMICKSCRYQYIDRDVCKVCYIKEVIPTMVMDRVRWAVKEPEE
;
A
#
# COMPACT_ATOMS: atom_id res chain seq x y z
N MET A 1 23.87 29.08 9.81
CA MET A 1 22.76 28.56 10.63
C MET A 1 21.53 28.51 9.76
N LYS A 2 20.64 27.55 9.98
CA LYS A 2 19.39 27.44 9.23
C LYS A 2 18.16 27.53 10.11
N HIS A 3 17.09 28.03 9.53
CA HIS A 3 15.82 28.26 10.20
C HIS A 3 14.85 27.12 9.86
N CYS A 4 14.16 26.59 10.87
CA CYS A 4 13.13 25.57 10.66
C CYS A 4 11.83 26.20 10.14
N GLU A 5 11.40 25.84 8.94
CA GLU A 5 10.13 26.35 8.35
C GLU A 5 8.87 25.85 9.07
N SER A 6 8.96 24.77 9.85
CA SER A 6 7.79 24.22 10.57
C SER A 6 7.54 24.85 11.94
N CYS A 7 8.58 25.29 12.65
CA CYS A 7 8.44 25.80 14.03
C CYS A 7 9.17 27.11 14.33
N GLY A 8 10.04 27.57 13.42
CA GLY A 8 10.76 28.83 13.58
C GLY A 8 12.09 28.75 14.36
N ALA A 9 12.48 27.57 14.85
CA ALA A 9 13.70 27.43 15.62
C ALA A 9 14.97 27.57 14.75
N TRP A 10 16.01 28.17 15.33
CA TRP A 10 17.35 28.28 14.72
C TRP A 10 18.18 27.04 15.03
N MET A 11 18.76 26.45 13.99
CA MET A 11 19.50 25.18 14.05
C MET A 11 20.89 25.35 13.42
N PRO A 12 21.88 24.53 13.84
CA PRO A 12 23.18 24.51 13.20
C PRO A 12 23.07 24.04 11.73
N ASP A 13 24.00 24.46 10.88
CA ASP A 13 23.96 24.17 9.43
C ASP A 13 23.96 22.66 9.15
N GLU A 14 24.65 21.88 9.98
CA GLU A 14 24.76 20.42 9.85
C GLU A 14 23.51 19.66 10.35
N ALA A 15 22.54 20.32 11.00
CA ALA A 15 21.37 19.63 11.57
C ALA A 15 20.47 19.01 10.48
N MET A 16 20.33 17.69 10.42
CA MET A 16 19.45 17.06 9.41
C MET A 16 17.96 17.16 9.77
N PHE A 17 17.65 17.25 11.07
CA PHE A 17 16.29 17.34 11.61
C PHE A 17 16.23 18.45 12.66
N CYS A 18 15.04 19.04 12.85
CA CYS A 18 14.83 20.02 13.91
C CYS A 18 14.75 19.32 15.28
N SER A 19 15.62 19.67 16.21
CA SER A 19 15.61 19.10 17.57
C SER A 19 14.41 19.53 18.41
N TYR A 20 13.66 20.55 17.99
CA TYR A 20 12.47 21.05 18.69
C TYR A 20 11.18 20.38 18.20
N CYS A 21 10.97 20.26 16.88
CA CYS A 21 9.72 19.73 16.32
C CYS A 21 9.86 18.41 15.54
N GLY A 22 11.08 17.98 15.23
CA GLY A 22 11.35 16.75 14.46
C GLY A 22 11.23 16.88 12.94
N SER A 23 10.84 18.04 12.40
CA SER A 23 10.77 18.24 10.95
C SER A 23 12.14 18.07 10.27
N PRO A 24 12.20 17.42 9.09
CA PRO A 24 13.43 17.38 8.32
C PRO A 24 13.83 18.77 7.85
N LEU A 25 15.10 19.14 8.04
CA LEU A 25 15.68 20.42 7.58
C LEU A 25 16.46 20.28 6.28
N ILE A 26 16.53 19.05 5.76
CA ILE A 26 17.14 18.72 4.48
C ILE A 26 16.05 18.26 3.54
N ALA A 27 16.19 18.58 2.26
CA ALA A 27 15.33 18.04 1.22
C ALA A 27 15.38 16.52 1.30
N ARG A 28 14.21 15.88 1.33
CA ARG A 28 14.10 14.42 1.35
C ARG A 28 14.83 13.87 0.11
N PRO A 29 15.70 12.86 0.24
CA PRO A 29 16.42 12.33 -0.91
C PRO A 29 15.42 11.83 -1.96
N PRO A 30 15.64 12.14 -3.25
CA PRO A 30 14.81 11.64 -4.33
C PRO A 30 14.83 10.10 -4.31
N GLY A 31 13.65 9.49 -4.29
CA GLY A 31 13.51 8.03 -4.22
C GLY A 31 12.99 7.49 -2.89
N GLN A 32 12.81 8.32 -1.85
CA GLN A 32 11.91 7.92 -0.77
C GLN A 32 10.46 8.16 -1.21
N PRO A 33 9.62 7.12 -1.39
CA PRO A 33 8.24 7.31 -1.82
C PRO A 33 7.54 8.28 -0.86
N GLY A 34 7.13 9.42 -1.39
CA GLY A 34 6.19 10.38 -0.79
C GLY A 34 5.11 9.64 -0.03
N GLN A 35 4.68 10.16 1.10
CA GLN A 35 3.55 9.63 1.87
C GLN A 35 2.27 9.46 1.00
N GLU A 36 2.25 10.06 -0.19
CA GLU A 36 1.28 9.88 -1.26
C GLU A 36 1.17 8.46 -1.82
N LEU A 37 2.26 7.67 -1.80
CA LEU A 37 2.24 6.27 -2.26
C LEU A 37 1.49 5.34 -1.31
N TYR A 38 1.14 5.82 -0.11
CA TYR A 38 0.48 5.04 0.93
C TYR A 38 -0.96 5.46 1.16
N ARG A 39 -1.64 6.01 0.16
CA ARG A 39 -3.09 6.27 0.25
C ARG A 39 -3.87 5.13 -0.36
N CYS A 40 -4.91 4.67 0.33
CA CYS A 40 -5.78 3.63 -0.23
C CYS A 40 -6.52 4.20 -1.42
N TYR A 41 -6.50 3.46 -2.53
CA TYR A 41 -7.16 3.86 -3.76
C TYR A 41 -8.66 4.17 -3.58
N TYR A 42 -9.32 3.49 -2.63
CA TYR A 42 -10.74 3.71 -2.32
C TYR A 42 -10.97 4.72 -1.20
N HIS A 43 -9.95 5.00 -0.39
CA HIS A 43 -10.05 5.83 0.80
C HIS A 43 -8.76 6.65 0.96
N PRO A 44 -8.70 7.88 0.43
CA PRO A 44 -7.47 8.67 0.40
C PRO A 44 -6.91 8.98 1.80
N ASP A 45 -7.78 9.03 2.81
CA ASP A 45 -7.41 9.26 4.22
C ASP A 45 -6.85 8.02 4.94
N ARG A 46 -6.86 6.85 4.30
CA ARG A 46 -6.39 5.60 4.92
C ARG A 46 -5.01 5.21 4.41
N PHE A 47 -4.14 4.84 5.34
CA PHE A 47 -2.83 4.27 5.05
C PHE A 47 -2.97 2.95 4.27
N ALA A 48 -2.27 2.86 3.13
CA ALA A 48 -2.22 1.73 2.23
C ALA A 48 -0.83 1.13 2.21
N ALA A 49 -0.67 0.04 2.96
CA ALA A 49 0.55 -0.73 3.01
C ALA A 49 0.62 -1.84 1.96
N TYR A 50 -0.49 -2.15 1.29
CA TYR A 50 -0.63 -3.35 0.47
C TYR A 50 -0.82 -3.00 -1.00
N LYS A 51 -0.16 -3.73 -1.89
CA LYS A 51 -0.27 -3.57 -3.34
C LYS A 51 -1.04 -4.75 -3.93
N CYS A 52 -2.11 -4.47 -4.66
CA CYS A 52 -2.86 -5.52 -5.37
C CYS A 52 -1.97 -6.19 -6.43
N SER A 53 -1.81 -7.52 -6.37
CA SER A 53 -1.00 -8.28 -7.34
C SER A 53 -1.61 -8.36 -8.73
N ILE A 54 -2.91 -8.05 -8.88
CA ILE A 54 -3.62 -8.09 -10.17
C ILE A 54 -3.58 -6.72 -10.86
N CYS A 55 -3.99 -5.65 -10.17
CA CYS A 55 -4.11 -4.32 -10.77
C CYS A 55 -3.06 -3.31 -10.32
N GLY A 56 -2.20 -3.66 -9.36
CA GLY A 56 -1.11 -2.80 -8.87
C GLY A 56 -1.52 -1.66 -7.94
N LYS A 57 -2.82 -1.49 -7.64
CA LYS A 57 -3.32 -0.40 -6.78
C LYS A 57 -2.92 -0.60 -5.31
N MET A 58 -2.61 0.51 -4.64
CA MET A 58 -2.35 0.55 -3.19
C MET A 58 -3.68 0.54 -2.42
N ILE A 59 -3.79 -0.34 -1.43
CA ILE A 59 -5.02 -0.54 -0.64
C ILE A 59 -4.72 -0.64 0.85
N CYS A 60 -5.66 -0.20 1.68
CA CYS A 60 -5.57 -0.34 3.14
C CYS A 60 -5.85 -1.77 3.60
N LYS A 61 -5.54 -2.07 4.86
CA LYS A 61 -5.77 -3.39 5.50
C LYS A 61 -7.21 -3.89 5.33
N SER A 62 -8.20 -3.01 5.39
CA SER A 62 -9.63 -3.38 5.25
C SER A 62 -10.06 -3.63 3.80
N CYS A 63 -9.33 -3.09 2.81
CA CYS A 63 -9.63 -3.29 1.39
C CYS A 63 -8.84 -4.48 0.80
N ARG A 64 -7.91 -5.05 1.57
CA ARG A 64 -7.06 -6.19 1.24
C ARG A 64 -7.84 -7.50 1.40
N TYR A 65 -7.81 -8.32 0.36
CA TYR A 65 -8.18 -9.73 0.39
C TYR A 65 -6.93 -10.56 0.12
N GLN A 66 -6.69 -11.59 0.91
CA GLN A 66 -5.53 -12.49 0.74
C GLN A 66 -5.96 -13.75 -0.01
N TYR A 67 -5.27 -14.09 -1.10
CA TYR A 67 -5.52 -15.29 -1.89
C TYR A 67 -4.20 -15.91 -2.36
N ILE A 68 -3.94 -17.16 -1.99
CA ILE A 68 -2.70 -17.90 -2.31
C ILE A 68 -1.47 -17.01 -2.05
N ASP A 69 -1.37 -16.51 -0.83
CA ASP A 69 -0.28 -15.64 -0.35
C ASP A 69 -0.12 -14.29 -1.08
N ARG A 70 -1.08 -13.91 -1.94
CA ARG A 70 -1.09 -12.63 -2.66
C ARG A 70 -2.16 -11.69 -2.12
N ASP A 71 -1.83 -10.41 -2.15
CA ASP A 71 -2.76 -9.35 -1.78
C ASP A 71 -3.53 -8.89 -3.01
N VAL A 72 -4.86 -8.89 -2.89
CA VAL A 72 -5.77 -8.54 -3.98
C VAL A 72 -6.78 -7.52 -3.47
N CYS A 73 -7.09 -6.50 -4.27
CA CYS A 73 -8.14 -5.55 -3.91
C CYS A 73 -9.52 -6.21 -4.01
N LYS A 74 -10.49 -5.71 -3.23
CA LYS A 74 -11.88 -6.20 -3.26
C LYS A 74 -12.44 -6.39 -4.68
N VAL A 75 -12.17 -5.46 -5.59
CA VAL A 75 -12.68 -5.51 -6.97
C VAL A 75 -12.07 -6.67 -7.75
N CYS A 76 -10.74 -6.82 -7.75
CA CYS A 76 -10.08 -7.92 -8.44
C CYS A 76 -10.36 -9.27 -7.77
N TYR A 77 -10.58 -9.30 -6.45
CA TYR A 77 -10.98 -10.51 -5.76
C TYR A 77 -12.35 -11.01 -6.27
N ILE A 78 -13.33 -10.11 -6.38
CA ILE A 78 -14.67 -10.47 -6.87
C ILE A 78 -14.66 -10.82 -8.37
N LYS A 79 -13.90 -10.07 -9.19
CA LYS A 79 -13.91 -10.24 -10.66
C LYS A 79 -13.04 -11.38 -11.16
N GLU A 80 -11.88 -11.61 -10.55
CA GLU A 80 -10.90 -12.58 -11.05
C GLU A 80 -10.82 -13.81 -10.15
N VAL A 81 -10.71 -13.62 -8.82
CA VAL A 81 -10.44 -14.72 -7.90
C VAL A 81 -11.67 -15.61 -7.67
N ILE A 82 -12.82 -15.03 -7.35
CA ILE A 82 -14.04 -15.82 -7.08
C ILE A 82 -14.42 -16.72 -8.27
N PRO A 83 -14.48 -16.22 -9.53
CA PRO A 83 -14.83 -17.07 -10.66
C PRO A 83 -13.84 -18.22 -10.88
N THR A 84 -12.54 -17.98 -10.73
CA THR A 84 -11.52 -19.04 -10.81
C THR A 84 -11.73 -20.09 -9.74
N MET A 85 -11.94 -19.69 -8.48
CA MET A 85 -12.18 -20.62 -7.38
C MET A 85 -13.45 -21.46 -7.58
N VAL A 86 -14.52 -20.85 -8.11
CA VAL A 86 -15.77 -21.56 -8.42
C VAL A 86 -15.56 -22.53 -9.57
N MET A 87 -14.90 -22.11 -10.66
CA MET A 87 -14.63 -22.98 -11.80
C MET A 87 -13.71 -24.17 -11.45
N ASP A 88 -12.70 -23.97 -10.61
CA ASP A 88 -11.84 -25.07 -10.16
C ASP A 88 -12.62 -26.10 -9.32
N ARG A 89 -13.55 -25.64 -8.48
CA ARG A 89 -14.48 -26.53 -7.76
C ARG A 89 -15.41 -27.30 -8.71
N VAL A 90 -15.97 -26.63 -9.72
CA VAL A 90 -16.83 -27.29 -10.72
C VAL A 90 -16.03 -28.32 -11.51
N ARG A 91 -14.82 -27.98 -11.96
CA ARG A 91 -13.92 -28.92 -12.67
C ARG A 91 -13.60 -30.15 -11.83
N TRP A 92 -13.36 -29.97 -10.54
CA TRP A 92 -13.15 -31.10 -9.62
C TRP A 92 -14.43 -31.95 -9.48
N ALA A 93 -15.59 -31.32 -9.35
CA ALA A 93 -16.86 -32.02 -9.18
C ALA A 93 -17.33 -32.77 -10.45
N VAL A 94 -16.96 -32.28 -11.63
CA VAL A 94 -17.30 -32.91 -12.94
C VAL A 94 -16.26 -33.94 -13.37
N LYS A 95 -15.15 -34.09 -12.63
CA LYS A 95 -14.19 -35.18 -12.87
C LYS A 95 -14.88 -36.50 -12.48
N GLU A 96 -15.54 -37.13 -13.45
CA GLU A 96 -16.07 -38.50 -13.34
C GLU A 96 -14.95 -39.43 -12.88
N PRO A 97 -15.23 -40.48 -12.08
CA PRO A 97 -14.23 -41.48 -11.77
C PRO A 97 -13.82 -42.13 -13.11
N GLU A 98 -12.57 -41.92 -13.53
CA GLU A 98 -11.95 -42.76 -14.56
C GLU A 98 -12.06 -44.21 -14.07
N GLU A 99 -12.79 -45.01 -14.85
CA GLU A 99 -13.01 -46.45 -14.69
C GLU A 99 -11.71 -47.26 -14.68
#